data_AF-A0A1H3JF71-F1
#
_entry.id   AF-A0A1H3JF71-F1
#
_cell.length_a   1.000
_cell.length_b   1.000
_cell.length_c   1.000
_cell.angle_alpha   90.00
_cell.angle_beta   90.00
_cell.angle_gamma   90.00
#
_symmetry.space_group_name_H-M   'P 1'
#
loop_
_entity.id
_entity.type
_entity.pdbx_description
1 polymer ?
#
loop_
_entity_poly.entity_id
_entity_poly.type
_entity_poly.pdbx_seq_one_letter_code
_entity_poly.pdbx_strand_id
1 'polypeptide(L)'
;MRAQQDAYELAVVKRLADLRPDLWDLTADDPGARAEGWVPARTIAGVTEFFADELALVLSCTRTRAHNLAECALVLTEQLPTTWEALADGRIDLRRAAALAKALGWQTNVDADVLAAVEREALAWAVAGETPCKLQDRTADRPRSSPT
;
A
#
# COMPACT_ATOMS: atom_id res chain seq x y z
N MET A 1 -14.60 8.29 13.86
CA MET A 1 -15.08 6.92 13.60
C MET A 1 -14.74 6.42 12.21
N ARG A 2 -15.04 7.17 11.12
CA ARG A 2 -14.74 6.71 9.75
C ARG A 2 -13.27 6.33 9.52
N ALA A 3 -12.32 7.18 9.94
CA ALA A 3 -10.89 6.91 9.79
C ALA A 3 -10.43 5.63 10.51
N GLN A 4 -10.92 5.40 11.73
CA GLN A 4 -10.62 4.18 12.49
C GLN A 4 -11.18 2.92 11.82
N GLN A 5 -12.39 3.02 11.24
CA GLN A 5 -12.96 1.93 10.46
C GLN A 5 -12.16 1.65 9.18
N ASP A 6 -11.72 2.71 8.47
CA ASP A 6 -10.86 2.57 7.31
C ASP A 6 -9.53 1.89 7.70
N ALA A 7 -8.89 2.27 8.82
CA ALA A 7 -7.67 1.62 9.31
C ALA A 7 -7.88 0.13 9.62
N TYR A 8 -9.01 -0.20 10.24
CA TYR A 8 -9.39 -1.59 10.52
C TYR A 8 -9.60 -2.38 9.24
N GLU A 9 -10.29 -1.82 8.25
CA GLU A 9 -10.47 -2.45 6.93
C GLU A 9 -9.11 -2.77 6.28
N LEU A 10 -8.17 -1.82 6.29
CA LEU A 10 -6.82 -2.04 5.78
C LEU A 10 -6.08 -3.16 6.52
N ALA A 11 -6.19 -3.21 7.86
CA ALA A 11 -5.58 -4.28 8.66
C ALA A 11 -6.19 -5.67 8.36
N VAL A 12 -7.50 -5.74 8.10
CA VAL A 12 -8.17 -6.98 7.67
C VAL A 12 -7.69 -7.41 6.29
N VAL A 13 -7.56 -6.47 5.34
CA VAL A 13 -7.01 -6.76 4.00
C VAL A 13 -5.58 -7.27 4.08
N LYS A 14 -4.73 -6.64 4.89
CA LYS A 14 -3.37 -7.10 5.19
C LYS A 14 -3.37 -8.52 5.76
N ARG A 15 -4.26 -8.82 6.71
CA ARG A 15 -4.36 -10.17 7.27
C ARG A 15 -4.80 -11.20 6.23
N LEU A 16 -5.68 -10.84 5.30
CA LEU A 16 -6.05 -11.71 4.18
C LEU A 16 -4.85 -11.96 3.25
N ALA A 17 -4.06 -10.93 2.97
CA ALA A 17 -2.82 -11.04 2.19
C ALA A 17 -1.82 -12.02 2.82
N ASP A 18 -1.61 -11.94 4.14
CA ASP A 18 -0.72 -12.85 4.88
C ASP A 18 -1.13 -14.33 4.75
N LEU A 19 -2.43 -14.59 4.57
CA LEU A 19 -2.98 -15.93 4.39
C LEU A 19 -2.90 -16.42 2.93
N ARG A 20 -2.55 -15.53 2.00
CA ARG A 20 -2.55 -15.76 0.56
C ARG A 20 -1.18 -15.46 -0.08
N PRO A 21 -0.09 -16.08 0.41
CA PRO A 21 1.22 -15.92 -0.20
C PRO A 21 1.22 -16.48 -1.64
N ASP A 22 2.15 -16.00 -2.45
CA ASP A 22 2.40 -16.47 -3.82
C ASP A 22 3.14 -17.82 -3.90
N LEU A 23 3.45 -18.45 -2.76
CA LEU A 23 4.16 -19.73 -2.66
C LEU A 23 3.51 -20.90 -3.41
N TRP A 24 2.23 -20.78 -3.75
CA TRP A 24 1.46 -21.80 -4.47
C TRP A 24 1.05 -21.37 -5.88
N ASP A 25 1.49 -20.19 -6.32
CA ASP A 25 1.26 -19.76 -7.69
C ASP A 25 2.08 -20.61 -8.66
N LEU A 26 1.50 -20.87 -9.83
CA LEU A 26 2.17 -21.66 -10.85
C LEU A 26 3.31 -20.85 -11.49
N THR A 27 4.46 -21.50 -11.62
CA THR A 27 5.60 -20.99 -12.39
C THR A 27 5.47 -21.35 -13.86
N ALA A 28 6.29 -20.75 -14.74
CA ALA A 28 6.24 -21.02 -16.17
C ALA A 28 6.49 -22.49 -16.54
N ASP A 29 7.16 -23.25 -15.66
CA ASP A 29 7.51 -24.65 -15.88
C ASP A 29 6.41 -25.61 -15.39
N ASP A 30 5.39 -25.12 -14.68
CA ASP A 30 4.34 -25.96 -14.11
C ASP A 30 3.26 -26.33 -15.14
N PRO A 31 2.71 -27.57 -15.08
CA PRO A 31 1.54 -27.93 -15.87
C PRO A 31 0.35 -27.01 -15.55
N GLY A 32 -0.25 -26.43 -16.59
CA GLY A 32 -1.36 -25.48 -16.42
C GLY A 32 -0.92 -24.05 -16.11
N ALA A 33 0.39 -23.77 -16.17
CA ALA A 33 0.91 -22.41 -16.18
C ALA A 33 0.27 -21.57 -17.28
N ARG A 34 0.34 -20.25 -17.08
CA ARG A 34 -0.16 -19.26 -18.03
C ARG A 34 0.55 -19.42 -19.38
N ALA A 35 -0.15 -19.09 -20.45
CA ALA A 35 0.44 -19.08 -21.79
C ALA A 35 1.66 -18.15 -21.84
N GLU A 36 2.69 -18.56 -22.59
CA GLU A 36 3.91 -17.77 -22.78
C GLU A 36 3.56 -16.37 -23.30
N GLY A 37 4.10 -15.34 -22.64
CA GLY A 37 3.82 -13.93 -22.95
C GLY A 37 2.54 -13.35 -22.34
N TRP A 38 1.72 -14.15 -21.64
CA TRP A 38 0.60 -13.62 -20.85
C TRP A 38 1.09 -13.13 -19.49
N VAL A 39 0.92 -11.83 -19.23
CA VAL A 39 1.26 -11.21 -17.95
C VAL A 39 0.00 -10.55 -17.38
N PRO A 40 -0.35 -10.78 -16.10
CA PRO A 40 -1.45 -10.07 -15.47
C PRO A 40 -1.17 -8.57 -15.52
N ALA A 41 -2.19 -7.77 -15.82
CA ALA A 41 -2.02 -6.33 -15.98
C ALA A 41 -1.49 -5.63 -14.72
N ARG A 42 -1.77 -6.17 -13.53
CA ARG A 42 -1.30 -5.69 -12.22
C ARG A 42 -1.22 -6.85 -11.22
N THR A 43 -0.04 -7.10 -10.68
CA THR A 43 0.20 -8.00 -9.55
C THR A 43 0.68 -7.20 -8.35
N ILE A 44 0.58 -7.80 -7.17
CA ILE A 44 1.07 -7.25 -5.90
C ILE A 44 2.15 -8.22 -5.43
N ALA A 45 3.34 -7.72 -5.11
CA ALA A 45 4.46 -8.59 -4.74
C ALA A 45 4.19 -9.33 -3.41
N GLY A 46 4.56 -10.61 -3.34
CA GLY A 46 4.48 -11.41 -2.11
C GLY A 46 3.09 -11.99 -1.80
N VAL A 47 2.09 -11.75 -2.65
CA VAL A 47 0.76 -12.36 -2.55
C VAL A 47 0.37 -13.01 -3.87
N THR A 48 -0.48 -14.03 -3.79
CA THR A 48 -0.97 -14.76 -4.95
C THR A 48 -1.50 -13.85 -6.06
N GLU A 49 -1.29 -14.24 -7.31
CA GLU A 49 -1.74 -13.53 -8.50
C GLU A 49 -3.24 -13.25 -8.54
N PHE A 50 -4.02 -14.10 -7.84
CA PHE A 50 -5.47 -14.03 -7.78
C PHE A 50 -5.98 -13.09 -6.68
N PHE A 51 -5.09 -12.57 -5.83
CA PHE A 51 -5.48 -11.85 -4.61
C PHE A 51 -6.44 -10.69 -4.88
N ALA A 52 -6.19 -9.90 -5.93
CA ALA A 52 -7.04 -8.78 -6.30
C ALA A 52 -8.44 -9.22 -6.77
N ASP A 53 -8.55 -10.37 -7.45
CA ASP A 53 -9.83 -10.92 -7.90
C ASP A 53 -10.64 -11.47 -6.72
N GLU A 54 -9.96 -12.14 -5.78
CA GLU A 54 -10.59 -12.68 -4.57
C GLU A 54 -11.08 -11.58 -3.63
N LEU A 55 -10.26 -10.55 -3.43
CA LEU A 55 -10.64 -9.39 -2.64
C LEU A 55 -11.81 -8.63 -3.31
N ALA A 56 -11.82 -8.53 -4.64
CA ALA A 56 -12.92 -7.94 -5.38
C ALA A 56 -14.23 -8.71 -5.19
N LEU A 57 -14.15 -10.05 -5.19
CA LEU A 57 -15.30 -10.91 -4.93
C LEU A 57 -15.81 -10.76 -3.50
N VAL A 58 -14.92 -10.78 -2.50
CA VAL A 58 -15.29 -10.62 -1.08
C VAL A 58 -15.91 -9.24 -0.81
N LEU A 59 -15.33 -8.17 -1.36
CA LEU A 59 -15.81 -6.80 -1.15
C LEU A 59 -16.92 -6.38 -2.13
N SER A 60 -17.35 -7.27 -3.03
CA SER A 60 -18.31 -6.97 -4.10
C SER A 60 -17.97 -5.68 -4.86
N CYS A 61 -16.72 -5.55 -5.29
CA CYS A 61 -16.23 -4.36 -5.96
C CYS A 61 -15.44 -4.68 -7.23
N THR A 62 -15.04 -3.66 -7.99
CA THR A 62 -14.23 -3.87 -9.19
C THR A 62 -12.83 -4.34 -8.81
N ARG A 63 -12.23 -5.19 -9.66
CA ARG A 63 -10.83 -5.63 -9.50
C ARG A 63 -9.86 -4.47 -9.32
N THR A 64 -10.02 -3.39 -10.08
CA THR A 64 -9.18 -2.20 -9.97
C THR A 64 -9.30 -1.55 -8.58
N ARG A 65 -10.51 -1.46 -8.03
CA ARG A 65 -10.70 -0.91 -6.68
C ARG A 65 -10.08 -1.82 -5.62
N ALA A 66 -10.27 -3.14 -5.74
CA ALA A 66 -9.67 -4.11 -4.82
C ALA A 66 -8.14 -4.06 -4.85
N HIS A 67 -7.53 -4.02 -6.04
CA HIS A 67 -6.09 -3.88 -6.19
C HIS A 67 -5.56 -2.60 -5.53
N ASN A 68 -6.17 -1.44 -5.78
CA ASN A 68 -5.74 -0.18 -5.17
C ASN A 68 -5.89 -0.18 -3.65
N LEU A 69 -6.93 -0.85 -3.12
CA LEU A 69 -7.14 -0.99 -1.69
C LEU A 69 -6.07 -1.91 -1.07
N ALA A 70 -5.77 -3.04 -1.71
CA ALA A 70 -4.74 -3.98 -1.30
C ALA A 70 -3.35 -3.32 -1.27
N GLU A 71 -2.96 -2.64 -2.35
CA GLU A 71 -1.72 -1.87 -2.42
C GLU A 71 -1.60 -0.85 -1.28
N CYS A 72 -2.66 -0.07 -1.05
CA CYS A 72 -2.70 0.91 0.04
C CYS A 72 -2.56 0.23 1.41
N ALA A 73 -3.26 -0.89 1.62
CA ALA A 73 -3.23 -1.64 2.87
C ALA A 73 -1.82 -2.19 3.16
N LEU A 74 -1.18 -2.83 2.19
CA LEU A 74 0.17 -3.38 2.36
C LEU A 74 1.20 -2.29 2.61
N VAL A 75 1.20 -1.22 1.80
CA VAL A 75 2.15 -0.11 2.00
C VAL A 75 2.00 0.52 3.38
N LEU A 76 0.76 0.82 3.81
CA LEU A 76 0.53 1.45 5.10
C LEU A 76 0.88 0.54 6.29
N THR A 77 0.62 -0.77 6.18
CA THR A 77 0.86 -1.69 7.30
C THR A 77 2.29 -2.24 7.36
N GLU A 78 3.01 -2.27 6.24
CA GLU A 78 4.35 -2.86 6.15
C GLU A 78 5.47 -1.81 6.08
N GLN A 79 5.25 -0.69 5.38
CA GLN A 79 6.29 0.32 5.12
C GLN A 79 6.05 1.65 5.81
N LEU A 80 4.79 2.03 6.01
CA LEU A 80 4.42 3.34 6.58
C LEU A 80 3.58 3.19 7.88
N PRO A 81 4.13 2.51 8.90
CA PRO A 81 3.38 2.19 10.12
C PRO A 81 2.95 3.44 10.89
N THR A 82 3.73 4.53 10.89
CA THR A 82 3.35 5.75 11.63
C THR A 82 2.17 6.48 10.97
N THR A 83 2.06 6.38 9.64
CA THR A 83 0.92 6.86 8.87
C THR A 83 -0.32 6.01 9.12
N TRP A 84 -0.17 4.69 9.18
CA TRP A 84 -1.28 3.79 9.52
C TRP A 84 -1.79 4.04 10.95
N GLU A 85 -0.89 4.19 11.93
CA GLU A 85 -1.24 4.56 13.30
C GLU A 85 -2.00 5.88 13.34
N ALA A 86 -1.58 6.90 12.57
CA ALA A 86 -2.28 8.16 12.49
C ALA A 86 -3.71 8.04 11.92
N LEU A 87 -3.91 7.16 10.94
CA LEU A 87 -5.24 6.83 10.43
C LEU A 87 -6.07 6.10 11.50
N ALA A 88 -5.46 5.13 12.20
CA ALA A 88 -6.10 4.36 13.27
C ALA A 88 -6.49 5.22 14.48
N ASP A 89 -5.72 6.27 14.77
CA ASP A 89 -6.06 7.28 15.78
C ASP A 89 -7.13 8.27 15.28
N GLY A 90 -7.37 8.32 13.97
CA GLY A 90 -8.23 9.31 13.33
C GLY A 90 -7.61 10.71 13.22
N ARG A 91 -6.28 10.83 13.33
CA ARG A 91 -5.52 12.08 13.14
C ARG A 91 -5.48 12.51 11.67
N ILE A 92 -5.59 11.56 10.74
CA ILE A 92 -5.73 11.78 9.31
C ILE A 92 -6.88 10.94 8.75
N ASP A 93 -7.37 11.30 7.56
CA ASP A 93 -8.33 10.51 6.81
C ASP A 93 -7.64 9.57 5.79
N LEU A 94 -8.39 8.60 5.26
CA LEU A 94 -7.89 7.64 4.29
C LEU A 94 -7.34 8.29 3.01
N ARG A 95 -7.87 9.45 2.58
CA ARG A 95 -7.39 10.10 1.35
C ARG A 95 -5.99 10.66 1.53
N ARG A 96 -5.68 11.22 2.71
CA ARG A 96 -4.33 11.67 3.06
C ARG A 96 -3.39 10.49 3.27
N ALA A 97 -3.80 9.45 3.98
CA ALA A 97 -3.00 8.24 4.15
C ALA A 97 -2.66 7.59 2.80
N ALA A 98 -3.63 7.44 1.90
CA ALA A 98 -3.43 6.90 0.56
C ALA A 98 -2.53 7.80 -0.32
N ALA A 99 -2.55 9.12 -0.12
CA ALA A 99 -1.63 10.02 -0.81
C ALA A 99 -0.18 9.82 -0.38
N LEU A 100 0.06 9.61 0.93
CA LEU A 100 1.38 9.27 1.47
C LEU A 100 1.83 7.88 0.97
N ALA A 101 0.95 6.87 1.02
CA ALA A 101 1.23 5.54 0.48
C ALA A 101 1.60 5.58 -1.00
N LYS A 102 0.91 6.38 -1.80
CA LYS A 102 1.23 6.54 -3.23
C LYS A 102 2.57 7.24 -3.48
N ALA A 103 2.96 8.17 -2.61
CA ALA A 103 4.22 8.92 -2.76
C ALA A 103 5.44 8.15 -2.23
N LEU A 104 5.26 7.38 -1.16
CA LEU A 104 6.34 6.73 -0.40
C LEU A 104 6.34 5.21 -0.47
N GLY A 105 5.34 4.58 -1.09
CA GLY A 105 5.22 3.13 -1.13
C GLY A 105 6.28 2.43 -1.98
N TRP A 106 6.55 1.17 -1.61
CA TRP A 106 7.43 0.23 -2.33
C TRP A 106 8.87 0.71 -2.52
N GLN A 107 9.40 1.41 -1.53
CA GLN A 107 10.79 1.87 -1.53
C GLN A 107 11.73 0.73 -1.09
N THR A 108 12.12 -0.13 -2.04
CA THR A 108 12.94 -1.31 -1.76
C THR A 108 14.44 -1.03 -1.62
N ASN A 109 14.91 0.13 -2.10
CA ASN A 109 16.33 0.51 -2.11
C ASN A 109 16.67 1.67 -1.15
N VAL A 110 15.75 2.02 -0.25
CA VAL A 110 15.93 3.11 0.72
C VAL A 110 16.10 2.50 2.10
N ASP A 111 17.05 3.01 2.87
CA ASP A 111 17.24 2.61 4.26
C ASP A 111 15.96 2.86 5.07
N ALA A 112 15.58 1.89 5.91
CA ALA A 112 14.37 1.96 6.73
C ALA A 112 14.36 3.21 7.62
N ASP A 113 15.50 3.64 8.16
CA ASP A 113 15.58 4.84 9.00
C ASP A 113 15.33 6.13 8.22
N VAL A 114 15.82 6.17 6.96
CA VAL A 114 15.58 7.29 6.04
C VAL A 114 14.11 7.33 5.65
N LEU A 115 13.52 6.19 5.28
CA LEU A 115 12.09 6.12 4.95
C LEU A 115 11.23 6.56 6.13
N ALA A 116 11.53 6.08 7.35
CA ALA A 116 10.80 6.47 8.55
C ALA A 116 10.95 7.97 8.88
N ALA A 117 12.11 8.57 8.62
CA ALA A 117 12.31 10.01 8.79
C ALA A 117 11.46 10.83 7.79
N VAL A 118 11.46 10.42 6.51
CA VAL A 118 10.64 11.06 5.48
C VAL A 118 9.15 10.89 5.76
N GLU A 119 8.73 9.69 6.19
CA GLU A 119 7.36 9.39 6.56
C GLU A 119 6.87 10.34 7.68
N ARG A 120 7.63 10.45 8.78
CA ARG A 120 7.24 11.32 9.90
C ARG A 120 7.08 12.78 9.49
N GLU A 121 7.94 13.27 8.62
CA GLU A 121 7.85 14.64 8.12
C GLU A 121 6.63 14.84 7.20
N ALA A 122 6.40 13.92 6.27
CA ALA A 122 5.25 13.98 5.38
C ALA A 122 3.92 13.85 6.15
N LEU A 123 3.90 12.99 7.19
CA LEU A 123 2.78 12.87 8.11
C LEU A 123 2.52 14.16 8.88
N ALA A 124 3.55 14.89 9.30
CA ALA A 124 3.38 16.18 9.98
C ALA A 124 2.64 17.20 9.09
N TRP A 125 2.91 17.23 7.79
CA TRP A 125 2.15 18.06 6.85
C TRP A 125 0.70 17.60 6.72
N ALA A 126 0.46 16.29 6.67
CA ALA A 126 -0.89 15.73 6.59
C ALA A 126 -1.74 16.08 7.82
N VAL A 127 -1.15 16.00 9.01
CA VAL A 127 -1.78 16.40 10.28
C VAL A 127 -2.03 17.92 10.33
N ALA A 128 -1.12 18.72 9.78
CA ALA A 128 -1.31 20.17 9.64
C ALA A 128 -2.41 20.56 8.64
N GLY A 129 -3.03 19.59 7.97
CA GLY A 129 -4.20 19.79 7.11
C GLY A 129 -3.89 19.90 5.62
N GLU A 130 -2.65 19.66 5.20
CA GLU A 130 -2.22 19.70 3.80
C GLU A 130 -3.12 18.78 2.93
N THR A 131 -3.40 19.24 1.71
CA THR A 131 -4.29 18.51 0.79
C THR A 131 -3.59 17.29 0.17
N PRO A 132 -4.31 16.21 -0.19
CA PRO A 132 -3.72 15.00 -0.77
C PRO A 132 -2.83 15.22 -2.00
N CYS A 133 -3.18 16.15 -2.90
CA CYS A 133 -2.38 16.46 -4.09
C CYS A 133 -1.06 17.12 -3.70
N LYS A 134 -1.12 18.17 -2.87
CA LYS A 134 0.08 18.86 -2.39
C LYS A 134 1.00 17.98 -1.56
N LEU A 135 0.43 17.02 -0.81
CA LEU A 135 1.22 16.02 -0.10
C LEU A 135 2.03 15.15 -1.08
N GLN A 136 1.42 14.69 -2.19
CA GLN A 136 2.12 13.90 -3.20
C GLN A 136 3.27 14.72 -3.82
N ASP A 137 2.98 15.93 -4.28
CA ASP A 137 3.96 16.79 -4.97
C ASP A 137 5.15 17.10 -4.05
N ARG A 138 4.87 17.53 -2.81
CA ARG A 138 5.89 17.94 -1.85
C ARG A 138 6.74 16.78 -1.33
N THR A 139 6.16 15.59 -1.27
CA THR A 139 6.91 14.38 -0.88
C THR A 139 7.78 13.87 -2.03
N ALA A 140 7.31 14.00 -3.28
CA ALA A 140 8.06 13.62 -4.47
C ALA A 140 9.23 14.57 -4.79
N ASP A 141 9.06 15.88 -4.54
CA ASP A 141 10.07 16.90 -4.84
C ASP A 141 11.24 16.93 -3.84
N ARG A 142 11.23 16.10 -2.80
CA ARG A 142 12.32 16.08 -1.82
C ARG A 142 13.59 15.49 -2.48
N PRO A 143 14.72 16.23 -2.54
CA PRO A 143 15.97 15.63 -2.96
C PRO A 143 16.33 14.51 -1.98
N ARG A 144 16.70 13.34 -2.49
CA ARG A 144 17.27 12.22 -1.73
C ARG A 144 18.62 12.67 -1.16
N SER A 145 18.60 13.49 -0.12
CA SER A 145 19.81 13.95 0.56
C SER A 145 20.47 12.75 1.23
N SER A 146 21.68 12.44 0.77
CA SER A 146 22.53 11.37 1.28
C SER A 146 22.70 11.48 2.80
N PRO A 147 22.63 10.37 3.56
CA PRO A 147 23.03 10.39 4.95
C PRO A 147 24.55 10.65 5.03
N THR A 148 24.93 11.59 5.88
CA THR A 148 26.33 11.84 6.30
C THR A 148 26.65 10.95 7.48
#